data_AF-S8E9J6-F1
#
_entry.id   AF-S8E9J6-F1
#
_cell.length_a   1.000
_cell.length_b   1.000
_cell.length_c   1.000
_cell.angle_alpha   90.00
_cell.angle_beta   90.00
_cell.angle_gamma   90.00
#
_symmetry.space_group_name_H-M   'P 1'
#
loop_
_entity.id
_entity.type
_entity.pdbx_description
1 polymer ?
#
loop_
_entity_poly.entity_id
_entity_poly.type
_entity_poly.pdbx_seq_one_letter_code
_entity_poly.pdbx_strand_id
1 'polypeptide(L)'
;SLSSFFSSFMPVAHADAPPKEEEQKEEEQTEDAAPEEPEEEEEEPEDILPALREECEESAKCKAATEHFRHCEEKVNAGNGFKGEDCVEEFMMHCVDGCVAPKLFAKLK
;
A
#
# COMPACT_ATOMS: atom_id res chain seq x y z
N SER A 1 6.66 33.86 -6.65
CA SER A 1 5.84 32.63 -6.59
C SER A 1 5.41 32.41 -5.15
N LEU A 2 4.17 31.94 -4.88
CA LEU A 2 3.70 31.63 -3.52
C LEU A 2 4.62 30.63 -2.81
N SER A 3 5.29 29.74 -3.57
CA SER A 3 6.33 28.85 -3.06
C SER A 3 7.49 29.58 -2.39
N SER A 4 7.97 30.71 -2.94
CA SER A 4 9.07 31.47 -2.32
C SER A 4 8.68 32.12 -0.99
N PHE A 5 7.40 32.44 -0.79
CA PHE A 5 6.92 33.07 0.44
C PHE A 5 6.75 32.03 1.56
N PHE A 6 6.34 30.81 1.22
CA PHE A 6 6.21 29.72 2.20
C PHE A 6 7.56 29.15 2.64
N SER A 7 8.57 29.10 1.74
CA SER A 7 9.94 28.67 2.07
C SER A 7 10.66 29.56 3.07
N SER A 8 10.25 30.83 3.23
CA SER A 8 10.83 31.73 4.24
C SER A 8 10.26 31.51 5.65
N PHE A 9 9.09 30.87 5.77
CA PHE A 9 8.42 30.65 7.05
C PHE A 9 8.67 29.25 7.63
N MET A 10 8.91 28.25 6.76
CA MET A 10 9.32 26.91 7.17
C MET A 10 10.54 26.46 6.36
N PRO A 11 11.72 26.27 6.99
CA PRO A 11 12.87 25.69 6.33
C PRO A 11 12.49 24.30 5.80
N VAL A 12 12.69 24.08 4.49
CA VAL A 12 12.54 22.74 3.90
C VAL A 12 13.70 21.87 4.39
N ALA A 13 13.40 20.81 5.13
CA ALA A 13 14.38 19.81 5.48
C ALA A 13 14.54 18.85 4.30
N HIS A 14 15.68 18.92 3.60
CA HIS A 14 16.07 17.89 2.64
C HIS A 14 16.69 16.71 3.40
N ALA A 15 16.08 15.54 3.31
CA ALA A 15 16.66 14.28 3.76
C ALA A 15 17.58 13.74 2.65
N ASP A 16 18.81 14.25 2.56
CA ASP A 16 19.83 13.72 1.66
C ASP A 16 20.36 12.38 2.20
N ALA A 17 19.96 11.27 1.58
CA ALA A 17 20.64 9.99 1.72
C ALA A 17 21.90 9.98 0.84
N PRO A 18 23.08 9.57 1.34
CA PRO A 18 24.29 9.58 0.53
C PRO A 18 24.15 8.62 -0.68
N PRO A 19 24.64 9.01 -1.86
CA PRO A 19 24.59 8.17 -3.05
C PRO A 19 25.47 6.92 -2.84
N LYS A 20 24.89 5.75 -3.12
CA LYS A 20 25.59 4.46 -3.18
C LYS A 20 26.52 4.50 -4.40
N GLU A 21 27.83 4.47 -4.17
CA GLU A 21 28.82 4.17 -5.21
C GLU A 21 28.82 2.66 -5.48
N GLU A 22 28.66 2.31 -6.75
CA GLU A 22 28.80 0.96 -7.31
C GLU A 22 30.28 0.71 -7.65
N GLU A 23 30.88 -0.37 -7.13
CA GLU A 23 32.04 -1.02 -7.74
C GLU A 23 31.87 -2.55 -7.75
N GLN A 24 32.19 -3.15 -8.89
CA GLN A 24 31.97 -4.55 -9.27
C GLN A 24 33.23 -5.42 -9.00
N LYS A 25 33.00 -6.58 -8.35
CA LYS A 25 33.35 -7.97 -8.75
C LYS A 25 34.82 -8.44 -8.94
N GLU A 26 35.26 -9.40 -8.11
CA GLU A 26 35.81 -10.76 -8.44
C GLU A 26 36.35 -11.40 -7.12
N GLU A 27 35.69 -12.41 -6.54
CA GLU A 27 35.92 -13.86 -6.70
C GLU A 27 37.29 -14.37 -6.20
N GLU A 28 37.35 -14.84 -4.95
CA GLU A 28 38.24 -15.95 -4.58
C GLU A 28 37.49 -16.93 -3.65
N GLN A 29 37.32 -18.14 -4.16
CA GLN A 29 36.68 -19.29 -3.56
C GLN A 29 37.63 -19.90 -2.51
N THR A 30 37.20 -19.97 -1.25
CA THR A 30 37.72 -20.96 -0.30
C THR A 30 36.56 -21.63 0.42
N GLU A 31 36.35 -22.87 0.02
CA GLU A 31 35.43 -23.87 0.51
C GLU A 31 35.88 -24.32 1.92
N ASP A 32 35.16 -23.92 2.96
CA ASP A 32 35.21 -24.57 4.28
C ASP A 32 33.78 -24.94 4.66
N ALA A 33 33.46 -26.21 4.45
CA ALA A 33 32.15 -26.80 4.71
C ALA A 33 31.94 -26.92 6.23
N ALA A 34 31.41 -25.86 6.83
CA ALA A 34 30.65 -25.96 8.07
C ALA A 34 29.31 -26.65 7.77
N PRO A 35 28.79 -27.51 8.66
CA PRO A 35 27.46 -28.06 8.48
C PRO A 35 26.47 -26.89 8.56
N GLU A 36 25.83 -26.58 7.43
CA GLU A 36 24.56 -25.84 7.40
C GLU A 36 23.59 -26.59 8.31
N GLU A 37 23.43 -26.11 9.53
CA GLU A 37 22.16 -26.29 10.22
C GLU A 37 21.09 -25.77 9.26
N PRO A 38 19.96 -26.46 9.08
CA PRO A 38 18.86 -25.91 8.31
C PRO A 38 18.48 -24.60 9.00
N GLU A 39 18.82 -23.46 8.38
CA GLU A 39 18.16 -22.20 8.66
C GLU A 39 16.67 -22.51 8.44
N GLU A 40 15.93 -22.66 9.53
CA GLU A 40 14.48 -22.58 9.50
C GLU A 40 14.20 -21.19 8.91
N GLU A 41 13.90 -21.13 7.61
CA GLU A 41 13.36 -19.94 6.96
C GLU A 41 12.12 -19.54 7.77
N GLU A 42 12.28 -18.58 8.68
CA GLU A 42 11.15 -17.96 9.37
C GLU A 42 10.27 -17.34 8.27
N GLU A 43 9.15 -18.01 7.93
CA GLU A 43 8.16 -17.45 7.01
C GLU A 43 7.80 -16.05 7.50
N GLU A 44 8.11 -15.04 6.68
CA GLU A 44 7.71 -13.66 6.98
C GLU A 44 6.18 -13.63 7.18
N PRO A 45 5.67 -12.97 8.23
CA PRO A 45 4.24 -12.92 8.47
C PRO A 45 3.54 -12.22 7.29
N GLU A 46 2.60 -12.93 6.65
CA GLU A 46 1.80 -12.37 5.55
C GLU A 46 1.01 -11.12 6.00
N ASP A 47 0.88 -10.14 5.10
CA ASP A 47 0.00 -9.00 5.33
C ASP A 47 -1.47 -9.45 5.28
N ILE A 48 -2.15 -9.34 6.41
CA ILE A 48 -3.55 -9.71 6.59
C ILE A 48 -4.54 -8.63 6.11
N LEU A 49 -4.06 -7.41 5.81
CA LEU A 49 -4.93 -6.29 5.40
C LEU A 49 -5.72 -6.58 4.11
N PRO A 50 -5.14 -7.12 3.02
CA PRO A 50 -5.87 -7.39 1.79
C PRO A 50 -7.06 -8.34 2.01
N ALA A 51 -6.85 -9.45 2.73
CA ALA A 51 -7.90 -10.42 3.02
C ALA A 51 -9.02 -9.82 3.89
N LEU A 52 -8.68 -8.98 4.88
CA LEU A 52 -9.67 -8.28 5.70
C LEU A 52 -10.46 -7.25 4.89
N ARG A 53 -9.81 -6.57 3.94
CA ARG A 53 -10.45 -5.61 3.05
C ARG A 53 -11.50 -6.28 2.17
N GLU A 54 -11.15 -7.39 1.51
CA GLU A 54 -12.08 -8.18 0.70
C GLU A 54 -13.28 -8.69 1.52
N GLU A 55 -13.04 -9.22 2.72
CA GLU A 55 -14.09 -9.67 3.63
C GLU A 55 -15.05 -8.52 3.99
N CYS A 56 -14.51 -7.33 4.24
CA CYS A 56 -15.29 -6.15 4.60
C CYS A 56 -16.02 -5.53 3.39
N GLU A 57 -15.44 -5.59 2.20
CA GLU A 57 -16.07 -5.18 0.93
C GLU A 57 -17.31 -6.03 0.60
N GLU A 58 -17.24 -7.35 0.83
CA GLU A 58 -18.36 -8.28 0.60
C GLU A 58 -19.33 -8.37 1.79
N SER A 59 -19.06 -7.64 2.88
CA SER A 59 -19.93 -7.63 4.06
C SER A 59 -21.30 -7.01 3.73
N ALA A 60 -22.35 -7.50 4.39
CA ALA A 60 -23.72 -7.01 4.17
C ALA A 60 -23.88 -5.49 4.43
N LYS A 61 -22.99 -4.86 5.21
CA LYS A 61 -23.01 -3.43 5.50
C LYS A 61 -22.40 -2.59 4.38
N CYS A 62 -21.34 -3.08 3.72
CA CYS A 62 -20.58 -2.31 2.74
C CYS A 62 -20.82 -2.74 1.30
N LYS A 63 -21.35 -3.95 1.06
CA LYS A 63 -21.53 -4.53 -0.28
C LYS A 63 -22.22 -3.60 -1.27
N ALA A 64 -23.29 -2.93 -0.87
CA ALA A 64 -23.99 -1.99 -1.75
C ALA A 64 -23.09 -0.81 -2.17
N ALA A 65 -22.34 -0.23 -1.23
CA ALA A 65 -21.39 0.85 -1.53
C ALA A 65 -20.25 0.36 -2.43
N THR A 66 -19.72 -0.84 -2.16
CA THR A 66 -18.70 -1.50 -3.01
C THR A 66 -19.22 -1.71 -4.44
N GLU A 67 -20.45 -2.20 -4.60
CA GLU A 67 -21.08 -2.40 -5.92
C GLU A 67 -21.30 -1.07 -6.66
N HIS A 68 -21.72 -0.01 -5.96
CA HIS A 68 -21.85 1.33 -6.55
C HIS A 68 -20.51 1.88 -7.03
N PHE A 69 -19.45 1.72 -6.24
CA PHE A 69 -18.09 2.10 -6.64
C PHE A 69 -17.65 1.35 -7.89
N ARG A 70 -17.75 0.01 -7.89
CA ARG A 70 -17.37 -0.84 -9.04
C ARG A 70 -18.14 -0.46 -10.31
N HIS A 71 -19.46 -0.22 -10.18
CA HIS A 71 -20.28 0.23 -11.31
C HIS A 71 -19.88 1.62 -11.83
N CYS A 72 -19.55 2.56 -10.94
CA CYS A 72 -19.02 3.86 -11.35
C CYS A 72 -17.71 3.70 -12.12
N GLU A 73 -16.76 2.94 -11.58
CA GLU A 73 -15.47 2.70 -12.22
C GLU A 73 -15.63 2.05 -13.59
N GLU A 74 -16.48 1.03 -13.72
CA GLU A 74 -16.78 0.39 -15.00
C GLU A 74 -17.32 1.40 -16.03
N LYS A 75 -18.25 2.27 -15.62
CA LYS A 75 -18.84 3.29 -16.49
C LYS A 75 -17.81 4.34 -16.92
N VAL A 76 -17.03 4.87 -15.99
CA VAL A 76 -16.02 5.90 -16.23
C VAL A 76 -14.89 5.34 -17.09
N ASN A 77 -14.38 4.15 -16.77
CA ASN A 77 -13.31 3.49 -17.53
C ASN A 77 -13.77 3.06 -18.94
N ALA A 78 -15.06 2.75 -19.12
CA ALA A 78 -15.64 2.50 -20.44
C ALA A 78 -15.85 3.78 -21.29
N GLY A 79 -15.56 4.97 -20.74
CA GLY A 79 -15.81 6.25 -21.42
C GLY A 79 -17.28 6.63 -21.53
N ASN A 80 -18.16 5.94 -20.78
CA ASN A 80 -19.59 6.22 -20.71
C ASN A 80 -19.93 7.24 -19.61
N GLY A 81 -18.93 7.69 -18.86
CA GLY A 81 -19.08 8.77 -17.88
C GLY A 81 -19.20 10.16 -18.52
N PHE A 82 -19.65 11.12 -17.73
CA PHE A 82 -19.65 12.53 -18.13
C PHE A 82 -18.23 13.09 -18.20
N LYS A 83 -18.07 14.21 -18.91
CA LYS A 83 -16.76 14.87 -19.01
C LYS A 83 -16.30 15.34 -17.63
N GLY A 84 -15.22 14.74 -17.13
CA GLY A 84 -14.66 15.04 -15.82
C GLY A 84 -15.39 14.33 -14.67
N GLU A 85 -16.19 13.31 -14.96
CA GLU A 85 -16.73 12.42 -13.93
C GLU A 85 -15.60 11.61 -13.28
N ASP A 86 -15.64 11.53 -11.95
CA ASP A 86 -14.85 10.65 -11.12
C ASP A 86 -15.77 9.84 -10.20
N CYS A 87 -15.21 8.85 -9.50
CA CYS A 87 -15.95 7.95 -8.61
C CYS A 87 -15.62 8.17 -7.13
N VAL A 88 -15.19 9.38 -6.77
CA VAL A 88 -14.75 9.69 -5.40
C VAL A 88 -15.94 9.71 -4.43
N GLU A 89 -17.12 10.10 -4.90
CA GLU A 89 -18.35 10.08 -4.08
C GLU A 89 -18.76 8.65 -3.71
N GLU A 90 -18.64 7.70 -4.64
CA GLU A 90 -18.97 6.29 -4.44
C GLU A 90 -17.89 5.51 -3.69
N PHE A 91 -16.73 6.12 -3.42
CA PHE A 91 -15.59 5.42 -2.83
C PHE A 91 -15.94 4.84 -1.44
N MET A 92 -16.03 3.51 -1.38
CA MET A 92 -16.55 2.72 -0.25
C MET A 92 -15.66 2.67 1.00
N MET A 93 -14.49 3.31 0.96
CA MET A 93 -13.46 3.18 1.99
C MET A 93 -13.92 3.59 3.38
N HIS A 94 -14.83 4.58 3.51
CA HIS A 94 -15.38 4.94 4.81
C HIS A 94 -16.07 3.75 5.50
N CYS A 95 -16.83 2.94 4.75
CA CYS A 95 -17.48 1.75 5.29
C CYS A 95 -16.47 0.63 5.54
N VAL A 96 -15.61 0.35 4.55
CA VAL A 96 -14.65 -0.76 4.60
C VAL A 96 -13.65 -0.56 5.73
N ASP A 97 -13.06 0.64 5.89
CA ASP A 97 -12.10 0.92 6.96
C ASP A 97 -12.75 0.85 8.34
N GLY A 98 -14.02 1.26 8.48
CA GLY A 98 -14.78 1.08 9.71
C GLY A 98 -14.97 -0.39 10.11
N CYS A 99 -14.98 -1.30 9.12
CA CYS A 99 -15.02 -2.75 9.33
C CYS A 99 -13.61 -3.35 9.56
N VAL A 100 -12.61 -2.91 8.79
CA VAL A 100 -11.25 -3.46 8.78
C VAL A 100 -10.48 -3.07 10.03
N ALA A 101 -10.52 -1.80 10.44
CA ALA A 101 -9.70 -1.27 11.52
C ALA A 101 -9.73 -2.13 12.81
N PRO A 102 -10.90 -2.45 13.41
CA PRO A 102 -10.92 -3.24 14.64
C PRO A 102 -10.39 -4.67 14.46
N LYS A 103 -10.51 -5.26 13.27
CA LYS A 103 -10.02 -6.62 12.98
C LYS A 103 -8.52 -6.66 12.73
N LEU A 104 -8.00 -5.66 12.01
CA LEU A 104 -6.60 -5.53 11.69
C LEU A 104 -5.78 -5.30 12.96
N PHE A 105 -6.14 -4.27 13.75
CA PHE A 105 -5.40 -3.92 14.97
C PHE A 105 -5.51 -4.96 16.10
N ALA A 106 -6.46 -5.90 16.02
CA ALA A 106 -6.52 -7.03 16.93
C ALA A 106 -5.51 -8.14 16.61
N LYS A 107 -4.97 -8.16 15.39
CA LYS A 107 -4.04 -9.19 14.88
C LYS A 107 -2.60 -8.70 14.78
N LEU A 108 -2.39 -7.40 14.56
CA LEU A 108 -1.06 -6.78 14.56
C LEU A 108 -0.47 -6.78 15.99
N LYS A 109 0.83 -7.07 16.11
CA LYS A 109 1.59 -7.11 17.37
C LYS A 109 2.66 -6.03 17.39
#